data_AF-A0A8J7R2X4-F1
#
_entry.id   AF-A0A8J7R2X4-F1
#
_cell.length_a   1.000
_cell.length_b   1.000
_cell.length_c   1.000
_cell.angle_alpha   90.00
_cell.angle_beta   90.00
_cell.angle_gamma   90.00
#
_symmetry.space_group_name_H-M   'P 1'
#
loop_
_entity.id
_entity.type
_entity.pdbx_description
1 polymer ?
#
loop_
_entity_poly.entity_id
_entity_poly.type
_entity_poly.pdbx_seq_one_letter_code
_entity_poly.pdbx_strand_id
1 'polypeptide(L)'
;MDHLPKNSEREMSAVDAPVFNSTDRAHALVKDIAGHAWRGRGDMVDRVFDVVTHAFPKSPWTRRRVRALWHREAARIDWREVRELEFVAEVERAKRLEQEAARAKHNEFVTHISNTLDRMEANDAEFFIQHRAALRALAFGSADFQIREVAGESSEDPSSSRQVRALDRARDFNQQ
;
A
#
# COMPACT_ATOMS: atom_id res chain seq x y z
N MET A 1 7.07 -21.91 82.60
CA MET A 1 7.58 -22.37 81.29
C MET A 1 6.42 -22.22 80.33
N ASP A 2 6.12 -20.98 79.97
CA ASP A 2 4.94 -20.64 79.17
C ASP A 2 5.32 -20.53 77.70
N HIS A 3 4.48 -21.15 76.89
CA HIS A 3 4.71 -21.50 75.50
C HIS A 3 4.68 -20.27 74.58
N LEU A 4 5.72 -20.09 73.77
CA LEU A 4 5.70 -19.21 72.60
C LEU A 4 4.73 -19.80 71.56
N PRO A 5 3.76 -19.01 71.03
CA PRO A 5 2.94 -19.47 69.92
C PRO A 5 3.77 -19.52 68.64
N LYS A 6 3.70 -20.70 68.01
CA LYS A 6 4.22 -21.02 66.68
C LYS A 6 3.37 -20.34 65.60
N ASN A 7 4.05 -20.03 64.50
CA ASN A 7 3.51 -19.85 63.15
C ASN A 7 2.68 -18.58 62.92
N SER A 8 3.40 -17.48 62.68
CA SER A 8 2.97 -16.49 61.70
C SER A 8 3.01 -17.13 60.30
N GLU A 9 1.96 -17.86 59.95
CA GLU A 9 1.61 -18.13 58.56
C GLU A 9 1.40 -16.77 57.89
N ARG A 10 2.49 -16.28 57.29
CA ARG A 10 2.45 -15.21 56.32
C ARG A 10 1.68 -15.80 55.14
N GLU A 11 0.36 -15.66 55.19
CA GLU A 11 -0.49 -15.74 54.01
C GLU A 11 0.07 -14.71 53.03
N MET A 12 1.01 -15.17 52.20
CA MET A 12 1.32 -14.50 50.95
C MET A 12 0.04 -14.63 50.16
N SER A 13 -0.81 -13.60 50.26
CA SER A 13 -1.92 -13.37 49.36
C SER A 13 -1.44 -13.78 47.99
N ALA A 14 -2.01 -14.85 47.46
CA ALA A 14 -1.84 -15.20 46.06
C ALA A 14 -2.25 -13.93 45.32
N VAL A 15 -1.27 -13.18 44.85
CA VAL A 15 -1.49 -12.05 43.97
C VAL A 15 -2.08 -12.72 42.74
N ASP A 16 -3.40 -12.65 42.65
CA ASP A 16 -4.16 -13.11 41.49
C ASP A 16 -3.67 -12.23 40.35
N ALA A 17 -2.59 -12.68 39.70
CA ALA A 17 -2.06 -12.02 38.54
C ALA A 17 -3.24 -12.02 37.57
N PRO A 18 -3.69 -10.84 37.11
CA PRO A 18 -4.78 -10.80 36.15
C PRO A 18 -4.40 -11.77 35.04
N VAL A 19 -5.26 -12.77 34.79
CA VAL A 19 -5.03 -13.77 33.74
C VAL A 19 -5.09 -13.02 32.43
N PHE A 20 -3.97 -12.39 32.12
CA PHE A 20 -3.80 -11.54 30.99
C PHE A 20 -3.78 -12.51 29.84
N ASN A 21 -4.89 -12.61 29.11
CA ASN A 21 -5.00 -13.51 27.97
C ASN A 21 -4.11 -12.95 26.85
N SER A 22 -2.80 -13.14 27.03
CA SER A 22 -1.73 -12.69 26.15
C SER A 22 -1.91 -13.25 24.76
N THR A 23 -2.55 -14.42 24.65
CA THR A 23 -2.93 -15.05 23.39
C THR A 23 -3.99 -14.26 22.66
N ASP A 24 -5.06 -13.85 23.32
CA ASP A 24 -6.10 -13.03 22.70
C ASP A 24 -5.59 -11.64 22.33
N ARG A 25 -4.78 -11.01 23.19
CA ARG A 25 -4.16 -9.71 22.88
C ARG A 25 -3.20 -9.80 21.71
N ALA A 26 -2.30 -10.79 21.70
CA ALA A 26 -1.36 -10.97 20.60
C ALA A 26 -2.10 -11.26 19.28
N HIS A 27 -3.13 -12.10 19.32
CA HIS A 27 -3.98 -12.35 18.16
C HIS A 27 -4.65 -11.08 17.64
N ALA A 28 -5.19 -10.23 18.53
CA ALA A 28 -5.76 -8.94 18.15
C ALA A 28 -4.71 -8.01 17.51
N LEU A 29 -3.51 -7.93 18.07
CA LEU A 29 -2.41 -7.13 17.52
C LEU A 29 -1.98 -7.62 16.13
N VAL A 30 -1.86 -8.94 15.94
CA VAL A 30 -1.52 -9.52 14.62
C VAL A 30 -2.62 -9.17 13.60
N LYS A 31 -3.89 -9.21 13.98
CA LYS A 31 -5.01 -8.77 13.11
C LYS A 31 -4.93 -7.29 12.77
N ASP A 32 -4.65 -6.46 13.76
CA ASP A 32 -4.46 -5.03 13.57
C ASP A 32 -3.32 -4.74 12.60
N ILE A 33 -2.20 -5.45 12.69
CA ILE A 33 -1.05 -5.29 11.78
C ILE A 33 -1.40 -5.77 10.37
N ALA A 34 -2.06 -6.93 10.24
CA ALA A 34 -2.42 -7.51 8.94
C ALA A 34 -3.40 -6.61 8.14
N GLY A 35 -4.28 -5.90 8.83
CA GLY A 35 -5.30 -5.04 8.21
C GLY A 35 -6.33 -5.84 7.40
N HIS A 36 -6.96 -5.20 6.42
CA HIS A 36 -8.03 -5.81 5.64
C HIS A 36 -7.52 -6.78 4.56
N ALA A 37 -8.21 -7.91 4.43
CA ALA A 37 -7.74 -9.09 3.71
C ALA A 37 -8.35 -9.22 2.30
N TRP A 38 -7.85 -8.46 1.32
CA TRP A 38 -8.35 -8.57 -0.05
C TRP A 38 -7.82 -9.80 -0.83
N ARG A 39 -6.71 -10.40 -0.40
CA ARG A 39 -5.99 -11.48 -1.13
C ARG A 39 -5.90 -12.83 -0.40
N GLY A 40 -6.64 -13.01 0.69
CA GLY A 40 -6.70 -14.27 1.44
C GLY A 40 -5.78 -14.33 2.68
N ARG A 41 -5.84 -15.47 3.39
CA ARG A 41 -5.23 -15.66 4.73
C ARG A 41 -3.70 -15.80 4.71
N GLY A 42 -3.12 -16.38 3.66
CA GLY A 42 -1.65 -16.57 3.55
C GLY A 42 -0.91 -15.24 3.51
N ASP A 43 -1.36 -14.33 2.63
CA ASP A 43 -0.80 -12.99 2.46
C ASP A 43 -0.80 -12.14 3.74
N MET A 44 -1.69 -12.41 4.69
CA MET A 44 -1.74 -11.68 5.95
C MET A 44 -0.64 -12.10 6.91
N VAL A 45 -0.39 -13.41 7.01
CA VAL A 45 0.69 -13.94 7.85
C VAL A 45 2.04 -13.47 7.31
N ASP A 46 2.22 -13.49 6.00
CA ASP A 46 3.47 -13.03 5.37
C ASP A 46 3.66 -11.53 5.55
N ARG A 47 2.60 -10.71 5.37
CA ARG A 47 2.66 -9.27 5.66
C ARG A 47 3.08 -8.96 7.10
N VAL A 48 2.44 -9.61 8.08
CA VAL A 48 2.80 -9.37 9.49
C VAL A 48 4.24 -9.79 9.74
N PHE A 49 4.66 -10.95 9.22
CA PHE A 49 6.03 -11.41 9.35
C PHE A 49 7.03 -10.41 8.74
N ASP A 50 6.77 -9.91 7.54
CA ASP A 50 7.66 -8.97 6.85
C ASP A 50 7.76 -7.65 7.62
N VAL A 51 6.65 -7.09 8.10
CA VAL A 51 6.66 -5.85 8.89
C VAL A 51 7.40 -6.02 10.22
N VAL A 52 7.15 -7.13 10.93
CA VAL A 52 7.79 -7.39 12.23
C VAL A 52 9.29 -7.63 12.07
N THR A 53 9.71 -8.40 11.07
CA THR A 53 11.15 -8.64 10.79
C THR A 53 11.85 -7.40 10.29
N HIS A 54 11.16 -6.51 9.57
CA HIS A 54 11.70 -5.21 9.18
C HIS A 54 11.93 -4.30 10.39
N ALA A 55 10.98 -4.23 11.33
CA ALA A 55 11.12 -3.46 12.56
C ALA A 55 12.14 -4.06 13.53
N PHE A 56 12.23 -5.40 13.59
CA PHE A 56 13.10 -6.13 14.51
C PHE A 56 13.93 -7.21 13.79
N PRO A 57 15.00 -6.84 13.08
CA PRO A 57 15.77 -7.76 12.23
C PRO A 57 16.51 -8.87 12.99
N LYS A 58 16.72 -8.70 14.30
CA LYS A 58 17.38 -9.69 15.17
C LYS A 58 16.40 -10.49 16.04
N SER A 59 15.10 -10.30 15.83
CA SER A 59 14.09 -10.97 16.66
C SER A 59 13.83 -12.40 16.17
N PRO A 60 13.54 -13.37 17.08
CA PRO A 60 13.34 -14.78 16.72
C PRO A 60 11.98 -15.06 16.02
N TRP A 61 11.36 -14.05 15.40
CA TRP A 61 10.11 -14.22 14.68
C TRP A 61 10.27 -15.18 13.52
N THR A 62 9.30 -16.08 13.38
CA THR A 62 9.17 -16.97 12.22
C THR A 62 7.75 -16.89 11.70
N ARG A 63 7.56 -17.17 10.40
CA ARG A 63 6.22 -17.26 9.80
C ARG A 63 5.32 -18.25 10.55
N ARG A 64 5.89 -19.37 11.02
CA ARG A 64 5.17 -20.36 11.84
C ARG A 64 4.68 -19.74 13.14
N ARG A 65 5.50 -18.92 13.80
CA ARG A 65 5.14 -18.23 15.04
C ARG A 65 3.98 -17.26 14.83
N VAL A 66 4.05 -16.42 13.79
CA VAL A 66 2.98 -15.49 13.43
C VAL A 66 1.68 -16.23 13.11
N ARG A 67 1.77 -17.34 12.36
CA ARG A 67 0.60 -18.21 12.08
C ARG A 67 -0.02 -18.78 13.35
N ALA A 68 0.79 -19.26 14.29
CA ALA A 68 0.30 -19.79 15.55
C ALA A 68 -0.45 -18.72 16.37
N LEU A 69 0.03 -17.47 16.36
CA LEU A 69 -0.68 -16.35 16.99
C LEU A 69 -1.98 -16.00 16.25
N TRP A 70 -1.98 -16.04 14.91
CA TRP A 70 -3.16 -15.81 14.09
C TRP A 70 -4.28 -16.83 14.34
N HIS A 71 -3.94 -18.09 14.59
CA HIS A 71 -4.91 -19.15 14.86
C HIS A 71 -5.19 -19.39 16.34
N ARG A 72 -4.58 -18.59 17.25
CA ARG A 72 -4.65 -18.79 18.70
C ARG A 72 -4.12 -20.15 19.17
N GLU A 73 -3.18 -20.72 18.42
CA GLU A 73 -2.55 -22.02 18.69
C GLU A 73 -1.24 -21.88 19.49
N ALA A 74 -0.82 -20.65 19.82
CA ALA A 74 0.39 -20.41 20.58
C ALA A 74 0.21 -20.79 22.06
N ALA A 75 0.90 -21.85 22.50
CA ALA A 75 0.81 -22.36 23.87
C ALA A 75 1.42 -21.43 24.94
N ARG A 76 2.44 -20.66 24.58
CA ARG A 76 3.10 -19.68 25.42
C ARG A 76 3.45 -18.46 24.58
N ILE A 77 3.32 -17.27 25.15
CA ILE A 77 3.72 -16.01 24.53
C ILE A 77 4.56 -15.24 25.53
N ASP A 78 5.76 -14.86 25.11
CA ASP A 78 6.65 -14.09 25.97
C ASP A 78 6.26 -12.61 25.94
N TRP A 79 6.44 -11.93 27.07
CA TRP A 79 6.14 -10.49 27.21
C TRP A 79 6.84 -9.63 26.14
N ARG A 80 8.06 -10.03 25.77
CA ARG A 80 8.83 -9.37 24.70
C ARG A 80 8.10 -9.41 23.36
N GLU A 81 7.51 -10.54 23.00
CA GLU A 81 6.79 -10.68 21.72
C GLU A 81 5.54 -9.78 21.71
N VAL A 82 4.83 -9.68 22.84
CA VAL A 82 3.66 -8.79 22.96
C VAL A 82 4.08 -7.33 22.75
N ARG A 83 5.17 -6.89 23.39
CA ARG A 83 5.69 -5.52 23.21
C ARG A 83 6.15 -5.23 21.78
N GLU A 84 6.82 -6.19 21.14
CA GLU A 84 7.25 -6.03 19.75
C GLU A 84 6.03 -5.90 18.81
N LEU A 85 4.97 -6.68 19.04
CA LEU A 85 3.71 -6.56 18.29
C LEU A 85 2.98 -5.24 18.56
N GLU A 86 2.99 -4.74 19.79
CA GLU A 86 2.38 -3.45 20.14
C GLU A 86 3.04 -2.30 19.37
N PHE A 87 4.37 -2.25 19.40
CA PHE A 87 5.13 -1.25 18.68
C PHE A 87 4.83 -1.28 17.18
N VAL A 88 4.82 -2.47 16.58
CA VAL A 88 4.54 -2.62 15.15
C VAL A 88 3.09 -2.23 14.82
N ALA A 89 2.14 -2.59 15.67
CA ALA A 89 0.74 -2.20 15.49
C ALA A 89 0.55 -0.68 15.54
N GLU A 90 1.25 0.02 16.44
CA GLU A 90 1.20 1.49 16.51
C GLU A 90 1.78 2.14 15.25
N VAL A 91 2.93 1.66 14.78
CA VAL A 91 3.56 2.15 13.54
C VAL A 91 2.64 1.93 12.33
N GLU A 92 2.02 0.76 12.21
CA GLU A 92 1.10 0.47 11.10
C GLU A 92 -0.20 1.28 11.19
N ARG A 93 -0.72 1.54 12.39
CA ARG A 93 -1.86 2.46 12.57
C ARG A 93 -1.51 3.87 12.12
N ALA A 94 -0.32 4.37 12.48
CA ALA A 94 0.14 5.69 12.08
C ALA A 94 0.24 5.81 10.54
N LYS A 95 0.83 4.81 9.87
CA LYS A 95 0.92 4.78 8.39
C LYS A 95 -0.45 4.78 7.72
N ARG A 96 -1.44 4.05 8.26
CA ARG A 96 -2.79 4.06 7.71
C ARG A 96 -3.46 5.42 7.86
N LEU A 97 -3.30 6.05 9.01
CA LEU A 97 -3.83 7.38 9.25
C LEU A 97 -3.21 8.42 8.31
N GLU A 98 -1.91 8.31 8.01
CA GLU A 98 -1.25 9.13 6.99
C GLU A 98 -1.82 8.89 5.59
N GLN A 99 -2.05 7.63 5.21
CA GLN A 99 -2.66 7.29 3.91
C GLN A 99 -4.09 7.80 3.79
N GLU A 100 -4.89 7.70 4.85
CA GLU A 100 -6.26 8.23 4.89
C GLU A 100 -6.26 9.76 4.79
N ALA A 101 -5.35 10.44 5.50
CA ALA A 101 -5.16 11.89 5.37
C ALA A 101 -4.73 12.29 3.95
N ALA A 102 -3.85 11.52 3.31
CA ALA A 102 -3.46 11.74 1.92
C ALA A 102 -4.62 11.56 0.95
N ARG A 103 -5.45 10.53 1.15
CA ARG A 103 -6.68 10.31 0.36
C ARG A 103 -7.69 11.43 0.55
N ALA A 104 -7.88 11.90 1.78
CA ALA A 104 -8.76 13.03 2.06
C ALA A 104 -8.30 14.30 1.33
N LYS A 105 -7.01 14.65 1.43
CA LYS A 105 -6.42 15.79 0.69
C LYS A 105 -6.57 15.65 -0.82
N HIS A 106 -6.39 14.44 -1.36
CA HIS A 106 -6.59 14.20 -2.79
C HIS A 106 -8.06 14.39 -3.19
N ASN A 107 -9.01 13.89 -2.40
CA ASN A 107 -10.43 14.07 -2.65
C ASN A 107 -10.86 15.55 -2.58
N GLU A 108 -10.29 16.30 -1.62
CA GLU A 108 -10.48 17.75 -1.52
C GLU A 108 -9.94 18.46 -2.77
N PHE A 109 -8.76 18.08 -3.25
CA PHE A 109 -8.18 18.61 -4.48
C PHE A 109 -9.04 18.31 -5.71
N VAL A 110 -9.53 17.08 -5.86
CA VAL A 110 -10.44 16.70 -6.95
C VAL A 110 -11.74 17.51 -6.89
N THR A 111 -12.30 17.70 -5.70
CA THR A 111 -13.52 18.51 -5.49
C THR A 111 -13.27 19.97 -5.84
N HIS A 112 -12.11 20.51 -5.44
CA HIS A 112 -11.69 21.86 -5.78
C HIS A 112 -11.57 22.04 -7.30
N ILE A 113 -10.93 21.11 -8.01
CA ILE A 113 -10.84 21.12 -9.48
C ILE A 113 -12.23 21.05 -10.12
N SER A 114 -13.10 20.17 -9.63
CA SER A 114 -14.47 20.08 -10.18
C SER A 114 -15.19 21.42 -10.06
N ASN A 115 -15.14 22.03 -8.87
CA ASN A 115 -15.79 23.32 -8.62
C ASN A 115 -15.19 24.46 -9.45
N THR A 116 -13.87 24.47 -9.69
CA THR A 116 -13.25 25.48 -10.56
C THR A 116 -13.65 25.27 -12.01
N LEU A 117 -13.70 24.02 -12.48
CA LEU A 117 -14.18 23.68 -13.83
C LEU A 117 -15.65 24.07 -14.02
N ASP A 118 -16.52 23.82 -13.05
CA ASP A 118 -17.94 24.16 -13.13
C ASP A 118 -18.14 25.69 -13.17
N ARG A 119 -17.35 26.46 -12.40
CA ARG A 119 -17.35 27.93 -12.45
C ARG A 119 -16.80 28.47 -13.76
N MET A 120 -15.80 27.80 -14.31
CA MET A 120 -15.21 28.15 -15.60
C MET A 120 -16.19 27.87 -16.75
N GLU A 121 -16.85 26.71 -16.74
CA GLU A 121 -17.90 26.33 -17.70
C GLU A 121 -19.09 27.31 -17.70
N ALA A 122 -19.47 27.82 -16.54
CA ALA A 122 -20.49 28.87 -16.43
C ALA A 122 -20.07 30.21 -17.07
N ASN A 123 -18.78 30.46 -17.22
CA ASN A 123 -18.24 31.72 -17.73
C ASN A 123 -17.86 31.69 -19.22
N ASP A 124 -17.63 30.52 -19.85
CA ASP A 124 -17.23 30.47 -21.28
C ASP A 124 -17.48 29.10 -21.95
N ALA A 125 -18.65 28.87 -22.56
CA ALA A 125 -19.09 27.53 -22.99
C ALA A 125 -18.20 26.86 -24.07
N GLU A 126 -17.52 27.62 -24.93
CA GLU A 126 -16.76 27.08 -26.08
C GLU A 126 -15.26 26.85 -25.78
N PHE A 127 -14.67 27.60 -24.82
CA PHE A 127 -13.23 27.50 -24.51
C PHE A 127 -12.84 26.19 -23.78
N PHE A 128 -13.79 25.51 -23.10
CA PHE A 128 -13.47 24.39 -22.19
C PHE A 128 -13.50 22.98 -22.77
N ILE A 129 -13.99 22.76 -24.00
CA ILE A 129 -14.00 21.39 -24.58
C ILE A 129 -12.57 20.86 -24.73
N GLN A 130 -11.63 21.70 -25.18
CA GLN A 130 -10.23 21.33 -25.38
C GLN A 130 -9.47 21.24 -24.05
N HIS A 131 -9.74 22.13 -23.09
CA HIS A 131 -9.02 22.17 -21.81
C HIS A 131 -9.43 21.01 -20.86
N ARG A 132 -10.70 20.57 -20.90
CA ARG A 132 -11.18 19.39 -20.14
C ARG A 132 -10.50 18.09 -20.58
N ALA A 133 -10.26 17.93 -21.89
CA ALA A 133 -9.59 16.76 -22.43
C ALA A 133 -8.14 16.68 -21.90
N ALA A 134 -7.42 17.80 -21.92
CA ALA A 134 -6.06 17.90 -21.41
C ALA A 134 -5.96 17.65 -19.90
N LEU A 135 -6.85 18.24 -19.09
CA LEU A 135 -6.84 18.06 -17.63
C LEU A 135 -7.24 16.65 -17.20
N ARG A 136 -8.17 16.00 -17.91
CA ARG A 136 -8.49 14.57 -17.67
C ARG A 136 -7.31 13.67 -18.03
N ALA A 137 -6.65 13.91 -19.17
CA ALA A 137 -5.47 13.14 -19.55
C ALA A 137 -4.34 13.27 -18.51
N LEU A 138 -4.17 14.45 -17.91
CA LEU A 138 -3.21 14.68 -16.83
C LEU A 138 -3.59 13.97 -15.53
N ALA A 139 -4.88 14.03 -15.13
CA ALA A 139 -5.38 13.39 -13.90
C ALA A 139 -5.35 11.86 -13.95
N PHE A 140 -5.46 11.26 -15.14
CA PHE A 140 -5.36 9.80 -15.36
C PHE A 140 -3.96 9.33 -15.77
N GLY A 141 -2.94 10.21 -15.73
CA GLY A 141 -1.55 9.84 -16.03
C GLY A 141 -1.30 9.46 -17.50
N SER A 142 -2.14 9.93 -18.43
CA SER A 142 -2.05 9.68 -19.89
C SER A 142 -1.57 10.90 -20.69
N ALA A 143 -1.00 11.90 -20.01
CA ALA A 143 -0.61 13.18 -20.62
C ALA A 143 0.46 13.06 -21.73
N ASP A 144 1.28 12.01 -21.73
CA ASP A 144 2.37 11.84 -22.69
C ASP A 144 1.90 11.49 -24.12
N PHE A 145 0.63 11.11 -24.31
CA PHE A 145 0.14 10.70 -25.62
C PHE A 145 -0.38 11.86 -26.49
N GLN A 146 -0.83 12.97 -25.87
CA GLN A 146 -1.48 14.07 -26.62
C GLN A 146 -0.54 15.23 -26.99
N ILE A 147 0.60 15.40 -26.30
CA ILE A 147 1.56 16.46 -26.67
C ILE A 147 2.21 16.16 -28.03
N ARG A 148 2.31 14.89 -28.44
CA ARG A 148 2.87 14.46 -29.73
C ARG A 148 1.94 14.67 -30.92
N GLU A 149 0.64 14.88 -30.69
CA GLU A 149 -0.34 15.06 -31.77
C GLU A 149 -0.60 16.56 -32.06
N VAL A 150 -0.34 17.44 -31.09
CA VAL A 150 -0.48 18.90 -31.24
C VAL A 150 0.83 19.56 -31.69
N ALA A 151 1.99 19.01 -31.30
CA ALA A 151 3.25 19.34 -31.94
C ALA A 151 3.33 18.55 -33.26
N GLY A 152 2.96 19.17 -34.37
CA GLY A 152 3.01 18.59 -35.72
C GLY A 152 4.42 18.20 -36.17
N GLU A 153 5.01 17.21 -35.52
CA GLU A 153 6.12 16.44 -36.05
C GLU A 153 5.51 15.29 -36.85
N SER A 154 5.42 15.55 -38.15
CA SER A 154 5.43 14.50 -39.17
C SER A 154 6.62 13.58 -38.90
N SER A 155 6.35 12.52 -38.13
CA SER A 155 7.18 11.33 -38.08
C SER A 155 7.14 10.72 -39.48
N GLU A 156 8.07 11.15 -40.32
CA GLU A 156 8.47 10.43 -41.52
C GLU A 156 8.73 8.97 -41.13
N ASP A 157 7.87 8.08 -41.61
CA ASP A 157 8.12 6.65 -41.64
C ASP A 157 9.50 6.38 -42.27
N PRO A 158 10.48 5.77 -41.58
CA PRO A 158 11.72 5.33 -42.22
C PRO A 158 11.53 4.05 -43.06
N SER A 159 10.31 3.75 -43.52
CA SER A 159 10.01 2.62 -44.42
C SER A 159 9.66 3.03 -45.86
N SER A 160 9.76 4.32 -46.21
CA SER A 160 9.50 4.80 -47.58
C SER A 160 10.79 5.14 -48.37
N SER A 161 11.91 4.45 -48.10
CA SER A 161 13.19 4.69 -48.80
C SER A 161 13.80 3.43 -49.43
N ARG A 162 12.98 2.46 -49.87
CA ARG A 162 13.45 1.27 -50.61
C ARG A 162 12.71 0.93 -51.91
N GLN A 163 12.00 1.89 -52.51
CA GLN A 163 11.38 1.69 -53.84
C GLN A 163 11.60 2.86 -54.83
N VAL A 164 12.79 3.46 -54.82
CA VAL A 164 13.24 4.32 -55.93
C VAL A 164 14.58 3.81 -56.46
N ARG A 165 14.62 2.53 -56.84
CA ARG A 165 15.64 1.91 -57.71
C ARG A 165 15.05 0.70 -58.43
N ALA A 166 14.00 0.90 -59.25
CA ALA A 166 13.48 -0.18 -60.08
C ALA A 166 12.71 0.29 -61.34
N LEU A 167 12.86 1.54 -61.78
CA LEU A 167 12.18 2.04 -62.98
C LEU A 167 13.07 2.92 -63.87
N ASP A 168 14.36 2.59 -63.97
CA ASP A 168 15.28 3.15 -64.98
C ASP A 168 16.14 2.07 -65.67
N ARG A 169 15.63 0.83 -65.72
CA ARG A 169 16.30 -0.30 -66.37
C ARG A 169 15.36 -1.09 -67.28
N ALA A 170 14.53 -0.38 -68.03
CA ALA A 170 13.66 -0.96 -69.06
C ALA A 170 13.51 -0.03 -70.28
N ARG A 171 14.58 0.70 -70.64
CA ARG A 171 14.60 1.55 -71.84
C ARG A 171 15.84 1.37 -72.72
N ASP A 172 16.50 0.21 -72.63
CA ASP A 172 17.64 -0.16 -73.49
C ASP A 172 17.47 -1.55 -74.14
N PHE A 173 16.25 -1.97 -74.47
CA PHE A 173 16.04 -3.26 -75.17
C PHE A 173 15.05 -3.21 -76.33
N ASN A 174 14.79 -2.04 -76.90
CA ASN A 174 14.00 -1.97 -78.13
C ASN A 174 14.33 -0.72 -78.95
N GLN A 175 15.57 -0.63 -79.44
CA GLN A 175 15.92 0.00 -80.71
C GLN A 175 17.43 -0.20 -80.99
N GLN A 176 17.70 -1.05 -81.98
CA GLN A 176 18.97 -1.32 -82.67
C GLN A 176 19.90 -2.39 -82.07
#